data_AF-A0A4Q6BI50-F1
#
_entry.id   AF-A0A4Q6BI50-F1
#
_cell.length_a   1.000
_cell.length_b   1.000
_cell.length_c   1.000
_cell.angle_alpha   90.00
_cell.angle_beta   90.00
_cell.angle_gamma   90.00
#
_symmetry.space_group_name_H-M   'P 1'
#
loop_
_entity.id
_entity.type
_entity.pdbx_description
1 polymer ?
#
loop_
_entity_poly.entity_id
_entity_poly.type
_entity_poly.pdbx_seq_one_letter_code
_entity_poly.pdbx_strand_id
1 'polypeptide(L)'
;MQTPGSNGRMQASRTPPHARILGIGSFVPPQIRSNAELERMVETSDEWITERTGIRQRHIAPDGMVTSDMAAEAAKRALEAAGLTAQDLDMIIVGTVTGDMPMPAT
;
A
#
# COMPACT_ATOMS: atom_id res chain seq x y z
N MET A 1 -64.24 15.36 20.04
CA MET A 1 -63.38 14.61 20.99
C MET A 1 -61.98 14.50 20.40
N GLN A 2 -60.98 14.98 21.14
CA GLN A 2 -59.51 14.84 20.95
C GLN A 2 -59.11 13.34 20.84
N THR A 3 -58.00 12.83 20.30
CA THR A 3 -56.76 13.26 19.58
C THR A 3 -56.09 11.93 19.06
N PRO A 4 -54.76 11.75 18.86
CA PRO A 4 -54.12 11.74 17.54
C PRO A 4 -53.28 10.47 17.25
N GLY A 5 -52.93 10.23 15.98
CA GLY A 5 -51.99 9.17 15.58
C GLY A 5 -50.82 9.73 14.79
N SER A 6 -49.91 10.43 15.48
CA SER A 6 -48.65 10.93 14.94
C SER A 6 -47.68 9.79 14.61
N ASN A 7 -47.64 9.34 13.35
CA ASN A 7 -46.52 8.54 12.87
C ASN A 7 -45.42 9.46 12.33
N GLY A 8 -44.75 10.15 13.26
CA GLY A 8 -43.44 10.74 13.02
C GLY A 8 -42.42 9.62 12.84
N ARG A 9 -42.27 9.11 11.61
CA ARG A 9 -41.04 8.41 11.23
C ARG A 9 -39.93 9.46 11.23
N MET A 10 -39.26 9.62 12.38
CA MET A 10 -37.92 10.22 12.41
C MET A 10 -37.03 9.38 11.50
N GLN A 11 -36.83 9.84 10.27
CA GLN A 11 -35.75 9.35 9.44
C GLN A 11 -34.47 9.82 10.12
N ALA A 12 -33.80 8.90 10.82
CA ALA A 12 -32.45 9.14 11.30
C ALA A 12 -31.61 9.59 10.08
N SER A 13 -31.05 10.79 10.14
CA SER A 13 -30.18 11.31 9.09
C SER A 13 -28.96 10.40 9.01
N ARG A 14 -28.94 9.48 8.05
CA ARG A 14 -27.76 8.64 7.79
C ARG A 14 -26.71 9.52 7.14
N THR A 15 -25.82 10.08 7.95
CA THR A 15 -24.57 10.63 7.43
C THR A 15 -23.86 9.51 6.66
N PRO A 16 -23.47 9.72 5.39
CA PRO A 16 -22.75 8.71 4.64
C PRO A 16 -21.44 8.33 5.36
N PRO A 17 -21.02 7.06 5.30
CA PRO A 17 -19.78 6.66 5.93
C PRO A 17 -18.60 7.41 5.31
N HIS A 18 -17.72 7.92 6.15
CA HIS A 18 -16.47 8.54 5.74
C HIS A 18 -15.31 7.56 5.96
N ALA A 19 -14.34 7.57 5.05
CA ALA A 19 -13.12 6.78 5.18
C ALA A 19 -12.07 7.54 5.99
N ARG A 20 -11.26 6.80 6.74
CA ARG A 20 -10.03 7.30 7.38
C ARG A 20 -8.95 6.23 7.29
N ILE A 21 -7.69 6.66 7.32
CA ILE A 21 -6.54 5.74 7.38
C ILE A 21 -6.42 5.27 8.84
N LEU A 22 -6.51 3.96 9.07
CA LEU A 22 -6.35 3.37 10.41
C LEU A 22 -4.90 3.01 10.73
N GLY A 23 -4.11 2.64 9.71
CA GLY A 23 -2.71 2.27 9.84
C GLY A 23 -2.00 2.32 8.50
N ILE A 24 -0.68 2.50 8.53
CA ILE A 24 0.19 2.50 7.35
C ILE A 24 1.35 1.56 7.66
N GLY A 25 1.74 0.76 6.68
CA GLY A 25 2.91 -0.10 6.75
C GLY A 25 3.69 -0.04 5.44
N SER A 26 5.00 -0.23 5.53
CA SER A 26 5.88 -0.29 4.37
C SER A 26 6.88 -1.42 4.54
N PHE A 27 7.26 -2.00 3.41
CA PHE A 27 8.33 -2.96 3.31
C PHE A 27 9.21 -2.58 2.12
N VAL A 28 10.52 -2.71 2.31
CA VAL A 28 11.52 -2.42 1.30
C VAL A 28 12.50 -3.59 1.29
N PRO A 29 12.81 -4.19 0.12
CA PRO A 29 13.68 -5.35 0.07
C PRO A 29 15.10 -5.00 0.53
N PRO A 30 15.85 -5.96 1.12
CA PRO A 30 17.10 -5.64 1.79
C PRO A 30 18.26 -5.30 0.84
N GLN A 31 18.21 -5.76 -0.42
CA GLN A 31 19.31 -5.55 -1.36
C GLN A 31 19.32 -4.09 -1.86
N ILE A 32 20.38 -3.37 -1.53
CA ILE A 32 20.63 -2.01 -1.97
C ILE A 32 21.42 -2.05 -3.28
N ARG A 33 21.05 -1.17 -4.21
CA ARG A 33 21.79 -0.86 -5.43
C ARG A 33 22.18 0.60 -5.45
N SER A 34 23.47 0.83 -5.34
CA SER A 34 24.10 2.15 -5.38
C SER A 34 24.19 2.68 -6.81
N ASN A 35 24.41 3.99 -6.96
CA ASN A 35 24.73 4.58 -8.27
C ASN A 35 26.02 4.00 -8.86
N ALA A 36 27.05 3.78 -8.04
CA ALA A 36 28.33 3.20 -8.48
C ALA A 36 28.18 1.79 -9.08
N GLU A 37 27.20 1.00 -8.62
CA GLU A 37 26.88 -0.29 -9.24
C GLU A 37 26.13 -0.12 -10.56
N LEU A 38 25.26 0.89 -10.68
CA LEU A 38 24.55 1.21 -11.93
C LEU A 38 25.49 1.70 -13.04
N GLU A 39 26.49 2.51 -12.69
CA GLU A 39 27.54 2.97 -13.63
C GLU A 39 28.27 1.81 -14.33
N ARG A 40 28.37 0.66 -13.66
CA ARG A 40 29.01 -0.54 -14.23
C ARG A 40 28.09 -1.33 -15.17
N MET A 41 26.79 -1.04 -15.15
CA MET A 41 25.77 -1.78 -15.91
C MET A 41 25.25 -1.00 -17.13
N VAL A 42 25.23 0.33 -17.06
CA VAL A 42 24.70 1.21 -18.11
C VAL A 42 25.55 2.47 -18.23
N GLU A 43 25.50 3.13 -19.37
CA GLU A 43 26.21 4.40 -19.61
C GLU A 43 25.58 5.54 -18.80
N THR A 44 26.04 5.72 -17.55
CA THR A 44 25.55 6.74 -16.62
C THR A 44 26.64 7.15 -15.61
N SER A 45 26.36 8.14 -14.76
CA SER A 45 27.23 8.55 -13.64
C SER A 45 26.41 8.91 -12.39
N ASP A 46 27.01 8.79 -11.20
CA ASP A 46 26.42 9.19 -9.92
C ASP A 46 26.05 10.67 -9.92
N GLU A 47 26.92 11.51 -10.50
CA GLU A 47 26.66 12.94 -10.70
C GLU A 47 25.40 13.14 -11.54
N TRP A 48 25.32 12.50 -12.72
CA TRP A 48 24.18 12.64 -13.61
C TRP A 48 22.87 12.14 -12.97
N ILE A 49 22.90 10.98 -12.29
CA ILE A 49 21.73 10.41 -11.60
C ILE A 49 21.28 11.33 -10.47
N THR A 50 22.22 11.79 -9.63
CA THR A 50 21.92 12.60 -8.46
C THR A 50 21.41 13.98 -8.86
N GLU A 51 22.01 14.64 -9.85
CA GLU A 51 21.56 15.96 -10.32
C GLU A 51 20.15 15.90 -10.93
N ARG A 52 19.84 14.84 -11.69
CA ARG A 52 18.55 14.73 -12.39
C ARG A 52 17.42 14.18 -11.53
N THR A 53 17.73 13.29 -10.59
CA THR A 53 16.70 12.53 -9.85
C THR A 53 16.80 12.67 -8.33
N GLY A 54 17.93 13.12 -7.79
CA GLY A 54 18.21 13.14 -6.36
C GLY A 54 18.46 11.76 -5.74
N ILE A 55 18.43 10.67 -6.51
CA ILE A 55 18.52 9.31 -5.98
C ILE A 55 19.98 8.87 -5.88
N ARG A 56 20.41 8.48 -4.67
CA ARG A 56 21.76 7.93 -4.42
C ARG A 56 21.81 6.40 -4.38
N GLN A 57 20.71 5.80 -3.96
CA GLN A 57 20.56 4.36 -3.83
C GLN A 57 19.10 3.97 -4.03
N ARG A 58 18.86 2.74 -4.48
CA ARG A 58 17.53 2.13 -4.47
C ARG A 58 17.59 0.71 -3.95
N HIS A 59 16.44 0.18 -3.60
CA HIS A 59 16.30 -1.20 -3.17
C HIS A 59 15.77 -2.04 -4.32
N ILE A 60 16.26 -3.27 -4.42
CA ILE A 60 15.89 -4.22 -5.46
C ILE A 60 15.50 -5.53 -4.79
N ALA A 61 14.43 -6.15 -5.25
CA ALA A 61 14.04 -7.46 -4.76
C ALA A 61 15.12 -8.48 -5.16
N PRO A 62 15.60 -9.33 -4.24
CA PRO A 62 16.48 -10.44 -4.59
C PRO A 62 15.72 -11.47 -5.43
N ASP A 63 16.47 -12.34 -6.10
CA ASP A 63 15.87 -13.45 -6.85
C ASP A 63 14.96 -14.29 -5.96
N GLY A 64 13.75 -14.57 -6.44
CA GLY A 64 12.74 -15.34 -5.73
C GLY A 64 11.83 -14.53 -4.79
N MET A 65 12.08 -13.24 -4.59
CA MET A 65 11.13 -12.36 -3.90
C MET A 65 10.22 -11.66 -4.91
N VAL A 66 8.91 -11.80 -4.72
CA VAL A 66 7.90 -11.27 -5.65
C VAL A 66 7.10 -10.11 -5.03
N THR A 67 6.19 -9.50 -5.79
CA THR A 67 5.43 -8.32 -5.35
C THR A 67 4.52 -8.67 -4.18
N SER A 68 3.88 -9.84 -4.22
CA SER A 68 2.99 -10.27 -3.14
C SER A 68 3.70 -10.46 -1.80
N ASP A 69 4.97 -10.92 -1.79
CA ASP A 69 5.78 -11.05 -0.56
C ASP A 69 5.96 -9.68 0.12
N MET A 70 6.35 -8.68 -0.68
CA MET A 70 6.58 -7.32 -0.19
C MET A 70 5.28 -6.65 0.27
N ALA A 71 4.19 -6.84 -0.50
CA ALA A 71 2.87 -6.33 -0.16
C ALA A 71 2.34 -6.98 1.13
N ALA A 72 2.53 -8.28 1.32
CA ALA A 72 2.13 -9.00 2.53
C ALA A 72 2.86 -8.48 3.77
N GLU A 73 4.17 -8.24 3.69
CA GLU A 73 4.93 -7.67 4.80
C GLU A 73 4.53 -6.22 5.12
N ALA A 74 4.28 -5.40 4.10
CA ALA A 74 3.75 -4.05 4.31
C ALA A 74 2.35 -4.08 4.94
N ALA A 75 1.48 -5.00 4.50
CA ALA A 75 0.12 -5.16 5.02
C ALA A 75 0.09 -5.63 6.47
N LYS A 76 0.94 -6.59 6.85
CA LYS A 76 1.08 -7.04 8.25
C LYS A 76 1.43 -5.88 9.18
N ARG A 77 2.39 -5.03 8.78
CA ARG A 77 2.78 -3.82 9.53
C ARG A 77 1.65 -2.78 9.60
N ALA A 78 0.89 -2.63 8.52
CA ALA A 78 -0.26 -1.72 8.49
C ALA A 78 -1.39 -2.19 9.42
N LEU A 79 -1.66 -3.49 9.47
CA LEU A 79 -2.62 -4.10 10.39
C LEU A 79 -2.19 -3.95 11.84
N GLU A 80 -0.91 -4.21 12.13
CA GLU A 80 -0.33 -3.99 13.46
C GLU A 80 -0.48 -2.53 13.90
N ALA A 81 -0.13 -1.57 13.04
CA ALA A 81 -0.29 -0.14 13.32
C ALA A 81 -1.76 0.28 13.54
N ALA A 82 -2.71 -0.41 12.89
CA ALA A 82 -4.14 -0.20 13.06
C ALA A 82 -4.73 -0.92 14.28
N GLY A 83 -3.99 -1.83 14.92
CA GLY A 83 -4.51 -2.71 15.97
C GLY A 83 -5.54 -3.72 15.46
N LEU A 84 -5.43 -4.14 14.19
CA LEU A 84 -6.35 -5.05 13.52
C LEU A 84 -5.67 -6.39 13.19
N THR A 85 -6.50 -7.41 12.98
CA THR A 85 -6.08 -8.72 12.51
C THR A 85 -6.46 -8.94 11.05
N ALA A 86 -5.93 -9.99 10.42
CA ALA A 86 -6.30 -10.31 9.04
C ALA A 86 -7.79 -10.68 8.90
N GLN A 87 -8.42 -11.17 9.97
CA GLN A 87 -9.85 -11.52 10.00
C GLN A 87 -10.76 -10.29 9.99
N ASP A 88 -10.25 -9.10 10.30
CA ASP A 88 -11.02 -7.85 10.28
C ASP A 88 -11.10 -7.23 8.86
N LEU A 89 -10.45 -7.85 7.86
CA LEU A 89 -10.43 -7.36 6.48
C LEU A 89 -11.56 -7.97 5.65
N ASP A 90 -12.44 -7.12 5.12
CA ASP A 90 -13.48 -7.52 4.17
C ASP A 90 -13.00 -7.52 2.70
N MET A 91 -11.95 -6.74 2.41
CA MET A 91 -11.47 -6.51 1.04
C MET A 91 -9.97 -6.18 1.03
N ILE A 92 -9.27 -6.69 0.01
CA ILE A 92 -7.88 -6.35 -0.30
C ILE A 92 -7.84 -5.75 -1.71
N ILE A 93 -7.20 -4.60 -1.85
CA ILE A 93 -6.94 -3.94 -3.14
C ILE A 93 -5.43 -3.79 -3.30
N VAL A 94 -4.87 -4.38 -4.35
CA VAL A 94 -3.44 -4.29 -4.68
C VAL A 94 -3.27 -3.43 -5.93
N GLY A 95 -2.62 -2.27 -5.80
CA GLY A 95 -2.27 -1.41 -6.91
C GLY A 95 -0.87 -1.74 -7.42
N THR A 96 -0.76 -2.60 -8.44
CA THR A 96 0.53 -3.00 -9.04
C THR A 96 0.45 -3.12 -10.56
N VAL A 97 1.59 -2.91 -11.23
CA VAL A 97 1.81 -3.23 -12.66
C VAL A 97 2.87 -4.32 -12.86
N THR A 98 3.39 -4.87 -11.75
CA THR A 98 4.42 -5.92 -11.71
C THR A 98 3.93 -7.09 -10.85
N GLY A 99 2.69 -7.51 -11.05
CA GLY A 99 2.12 -8.65 -10.32
C GLY A 99 2.91 -9.94 -10.59
N ASP A 100 2.86 -10.88 -9.66
CA ASP A 100 3.67 -12.09 -9.70
C ASP A 100 3.36 -12.96 -10.93
N MET A 101 2.09 -12.94 -11.35
CA MET A 101 1.60 -13.60 -12.54
C MET A 101 0.62 -12.68 -13.28
N PRO A 102 0.41 -12.86 -14.60
CA PRO A 102 -0.62 -12.13 -15.33
C PRO A 102 -2.03 -12.39 -14.77
N MET A 103 -2.25 -13.59 -14.22
CA MET A 103 -3.46 -14.00 -13.52
C MET A 103 -3.17 -15.23 -12.66
N PRO A 104 -3.77 -15.37 -11.45
CA PRO A 104 -4.66 -14.42 -10.76
C PRO A 104 -3.91 -13.19 -10.22
N ALA A 105 -4.63 -12.22 -9.64
CA ALA A 105 -4.05 -10.98 -9.10
C ALA A 105 -3.23 -11.24 -7.82
N THR A 106 -1.97 -10.77 -7.81
CA THR A 106 -0.94 -11.01 -6.78
C THR A 106 0.20 -10.00 -6.91
#